data_AF-A0A7V9ILZ6-F1
#
_entry.id   AF-A0A7V9ILZ6-F1
#
_cell.length_a   1.000
_cell.length_b   1.000
_cell.length_c   1.000
_cell.angle_alpha   90.00
_cell.angle_beta   90.00
_cell.angle_gamma   90.00
#
_symmetry.space_group_name_H-M   'P 1'
#
loop_
_entity.id
_entity.type
_entity.pdbx_description
1 polymer ?
#
loop_
_entity_poly.entity_id
_entity_poly.type
_entity_poly.pdbx_seq_one_letter_code
_entity_poly.pdbx_strand_id
1 'polypeptide(L)'
;MAIVLGPTQYGKAECRLVRIVRDTARHEIRDLNVSTSLRGDFAAAHICGDQSRVLPTDTQKNTVYALAKSHGVGEPEEFALLLARHFVGGTESVDAARIAIEEFAWERIGEHDHSFVRRGQEVRTAAVTVSGSDAWVVSGIADLVVLKSTGSEFAGFLVDAFTTLPETHDRVLATALSVQWRYARLDVDWASVYAGVRRLLLQAFAETHSLALQQTLYAMGHAVLEERAEIAEIRLVAPNKHHFVVDLAPFGLDNPGEVFHAADRPYGLIEATVIRDDAPDPGPAWL
;
A
#
# COMPACT_ATOMS: atom_id res chain seq x y z
N MET A 1 -0.28 30.16 29.27
CA MET A 1 -0.46 29.20 28.16
C MET A 1 0.52 28.07 28.40
N ALA A 2 0.05 26.82 28.51
CA ALA A 2 0.92 25.67 28.71
C ALA A 2 1.19 24.98 27.37
N ILE A 3 2.43 24.54 27.15
CA ILE A 3 2.83 23.74 25.99
C ILE A 3 2.81 22.27 26.45
N VAL A 4 2.13 21.41 25.70
CA VAL A 4 1.95 19.98 26.04
C VAL A 4 2.40 19.10 24.87
N LEU A 5 2.89 17.90 25.18
CA LEU A 5 3.28 16.90 24.18
C LEU A 5 2.01 16.22 23.63
N GLY A 6 1.89 16.16 22.30
CA GLY A 6 0.82 15.44 21.62
C GLY A 6 1.16 13.96 21.40
N PRO A 7 0.44 13.25 20.51
CA PRO A 7 0.78 11.89 20.12
C PRO A 7 2.21 11.80 19.55
N THR A 8 2.97 10.79 19.99
CA THR A 8 4.34 10.55 19.53
C THR A 8 4.57 9.09 19.15
N GLN A 9 5.46 8.86 18.21
CA GLN A 9 5.99 7.53 17.90
C GLN A 9 7.45 7.63 17.48
N TYR A 10 8.19 6.54 17.66
CA TYR A 10 9.57 6.46 17.17
C TYR A 10 9.91 5.01 16.80
N GLY A 11 10.92 4.82 15.95
CA GLY A 11 11.41 3.46 15.68
C GLY A 11 12.50 3.42 14.64
N LYS A 12 12.67 2.26 14.01
CA LYS A 12 13.61 2.09 12.90
C LYS A 12 12.85 1.90 11.59
N ALA A 13 13.11 2.79 10.64
CA ALA A 13 12.57 2.70 9.29
C ALA A 13 13.49 1.91 8.36
N GLU A 14 12.88 1.26 7.38
CA GLU A 14 13.51 0.70 6.20
C GLU A 14 14.65 -0.32 6.45
N CYS A 15 14.45 -1.20 7.42
CA CYS A 15 15.34 -2.33 7.64
C CYS A 15 15.21 -3.32 6.47
N ARG A 16 16.18 -3.29 5.54
CA ARG A 16 16.29 -4.27 4.46
C ARG A 16 16.58 -5.65 5.02
N LEU A 17 15.75 -6.62 4.63
CA LEU A 17 15.82 -8.00 5.09
C LEU A 17 15.61 -8.94 3.91
N VAL A 18 16.63 -9.76 3.60
CA VAL A 18 16.49 -10.89 2.69
C VAL A 18 16.62 -12.18 3.49
N ARG A 19 15.57 -13.01 3.45
CA ARG A 19 15.59 -14.35 4.05
C ARG A 19 15.67 -15.39 2.94
N ILE A 20 16.78 -16.14 2.92
CA ILE A 20 16.95 -17.31 2.05
C ILE A 20 16.69 -18.57 2.87
N VAL A 21 15.68 -19.36 2.51
CA VAL A 21 15.48 -20.71 3.06
C VAL A 21 16.23 -21.70 2.16
N ARG A 22 17.11 -22.51 2.76
CA ARG A 22 18.07 -23.36 2.03
C ARG A 22 18.27 -24.71 2.70
N ASP A 23 17.20 -25.23 3.30
CA ASP A 23 17.22 -26.54 3.96
C ASP A 23 17.24 -27.68 2.93
N THR A 24 16.90 -27.38 1.67
CA THR A 24 17.06 -28.26 0.51
C THR A 24 17.88 -27.55 -0.58
N ALA A 25 18.26 -28.27 -1.65
CA ALA A 25 18.91 -27.68 -2.82
C ALA A 25 18.05 -26.60 -3.51
N ARG A 26 16.71 -26.73 -3.41
CA ARG A 26 15.73 -25.78 -3.94
C ARG A 26 15.55 -24.64 -2.93
N HIS A 27 16.32 -23.57 -3.11
CA HIS A 27 16.28 -22.41 -2.20
C HIS A 27 15.01 -21.58 -2.39
N GLU A 28 14.50 -20.96 -1.34
CA GLU A 28 13.43 -19.95 -1.41
C GLU A 28 13.95 -18.59 -0.94
N ILE A 29 13.33 -17.51 -1.42
CA ILE A 29 13.71 -16.14 -1.10
C ILE A 29 12.48 -15.31 -0.70
N ARG A 30 12.64 -14.51 0.35
CA ARG A 30 11.76 -13.40 0.73
C ARG A 30 12.61 -12.15 0.90
N ASP A 31 12.17 -11.05 0.29
CA ASP A 31 12.89 -9.76 0.29
C ASP A 31 11.93 -8.68 0.77
N LEU A 32 12.24 -8.13 1.94
CA LEU A 32 11.37 -7.25 2.71
C LEU A 32 12.05 -5.91 3.03
N ASN A 33 11.27 -4.84 3.06
CA ASN A 33 11.62 -3.56 3.68
C ASN A 33 10.78 -3.40 4.95
N VAL A 34 11.39 -3.44 6.14
CA VAL A 34 10.64 -3.46 7.41
C VAL A 34 10.83 -2.16 8.18
N SER A 35 9.73 -1.48 8.49
CA SER A 35 9.69 -0.29 9.32
C SER A 35 8.94 -0.56 10.62
N THR A 36 9.50 -0.08 11.73
CA THR A 36 8.98 -0.27 13.09
C THR A 36 8.68 1.09 13.71
N SER A 37 7.59 1.20 14.48
CA SER A 37 7.20 2.42 15.18
C SER A 37 6.50 2.05 16.49
N LEU A 38 7.02 2.54 17.61
CA LEU A 38 6.51 2.27 18.95
C LEU A 38 5.83 3.52 19.51
N ARG A 39 4.73 3.33 20.22
CA ARG A 39 3.94 4.34 20.93
C ARG A 39 3.76 3.89 22.38
N GLY A 40 3.78 4.84 23.31
CA GLY A 40 3.64 4.59 24.74
C GLY A 40 4.19 5.73 25.59
N ASP A 41 4.58 5.43 26.82
CA ASP A 41 5.06 6.43 27.76
C ASP A 41 6.52 6.84 27.50
N PHE A 42 6.66 7.82 26.59
CA PHE A 42 7.95 8.42 26.19
C PHE A 42 8.03 9.92 26.49
N ALA A 43 7.15 10.46 27.36
CA ALA A 43 7.11 11.90 27.62
C ALA A 43 8.43 12.42 28.21
N ALA A 44 9.04 11.67 29.14
CA ALA A 44 10.30 12.05 29.78
C ALA A 44 11.45 12.16 28.76
N ALA A 45 11.48 11.30 27.75
CA ALA A 45 12.46 11.38 26.66
C ALA A 45 12.37 12.71 25.89
N HIS A 46 11.15 13.23 25.69
CA HIS A 46 10.93 14.48 24.96
C HIS A 46 11.12 15.73 25.85
N ILE A 47 10.66 15.66 27.10
CA ILE A 47 10.57 16.84 27.98
C ILE A 47 11.90 17.11 28.69
N CYS A 48 12.59 16.06 29.15
CA CYS A 48 13.82 16.19 29.93
C CYS A 48 14.98 15.33 29.42
N GLY A 49 14.80 14.60 28.31
CA GLY A 49 15.86 13.77 27.71
C GLY A 49 16.13 12.48 28.46
N ASP A 50 15.22 12.03 29.34
CA ASP A 50 15.36 10.74 30.01
C ASP A 50 15.03 9.59 29.07
N GLN A 51 16.05 8.82 28.69
CA GLN A 51 15.96 7.70 27.77
C GLN A 51 15.67 6.36 28.45
N SER A 52 15.45 6.32 29.77
CA SER A 52 15.27 5.09 30.56
C SER A 52 14.15 4.17 30.05
N ARG A 53 13.13 4.75 29.41
CA ARG A 53 11.98 4.03 28.84
C ARG A 53 12.06 3.82 27.32
N VAL A 54 13.13 4.27 26.67
CA VAL A 54 13.26 4.22 25.22
C VAL A 54 14.01 2.96 24.81
N LEU A 55 13.30 2.00 24.20
CA LEU A 55 13.95 0.86 23.52
C LEU A 55 14.74 1.39 22.31
N PRO A 56 16.08 1.23 22.26
CA PRO A 56 16.87 1.81 21.17
C PRO A 56 16.38 1.37 19.79
N THR A 57 16.39 2.28 18.81
CA THR A 57 15.98 1.93 17.44
C THR A 57 16.92 0.88 16.82
N ASP A 58 18.18 0.83 17.26
CA ASP A 58 19.09 -0.26 16.89
C ASP A 58 18.64 -1.62 17.42
N THR A 59 18.09 -1.66 18.64
CA THR A 59 17.50 -2.88 19.20
C THR A 59 16.31 -3.33 18.37
N GLN A 60 15.43 -2.42 17.93
CA GLN A 60 14.30 -2.75 17.05
C GLN A 60 14.77 -3.39 15.73
N LYS A 61 15.81 -2.83 15.10
CA LYS A 61 16.47 -3.41 13.92
C LYS A 61 17.01 -4.82 14.20
N ASN A 62 17.71 -5.00 15.33
CA ASN A 62 18.26 -6.30 15.70
C ASN A 62 17.14 -7.34 15.95
N THR A 63 16.03 -6.92 16.56
CA THR A 63 14.83 -7.74 16.76
C THR A 63 14.24 -8.23 15.44
N VAL A 64 14.14 -7.36 14.41
CA VAL A 64 13.69 -7.76 13.06
C VAL A 64 14.53 -8.93 12.53
N TYR A 65 15.85 -8.81 12.55
CA TYR A 65 16.73 -9.88 12.07
C TYR A 65 16.67 -11.15 12.93
N ALA A 66 16.61 -11.01 14.26
CA ALA A 66 16.56 -12.12 15.19
C ALA A 66 15.26 -12.94 15.05
N LEU A 67 14.10 -12.27 14.92
CA LEU A 67 12.82 -12.93 14.73
C LEU A 67 12.70 -13.56 13.34
N ALA A 68 13.19 -12.89 12.29
CA ALA A 68 13.27 -13.48 10.95
C ALA A 68 14.08 -14.79 10.91
N LYS A 69 15.15 -14.89 11.72
CA LYS A 69 15.95 -16.11 11.82
C LYS A 69 15.27 -17.20 12.66
N SER A 70 14.71 -16.85 13.80
CA SER A 70 14.18 -17.81 14.78
C SER A 70 12.80 -18.34 14.44
N HIS A 71 11.95 -17.53 13.82
CA HIS A 71 10.56 -17.88 13.49
C HIS A 71 10.31 -18.00 11.98
N GLY A 72 11.22 -17.48 11.15
CA GLY A 72 10.95 -17.24 9.73
C GLY A 72 10.22 -15.92 9.50
N VAL A 73 9.92 -15.64 8.24
CA VAL A 73 9.22 -14.39 7.84
C VAL A 73 7.86 -14.64 7.21
N GLY A 74 7.49 -15.89 6.89
CA GLY A 74 6.17 -16.25 6.36
C GLY A 74 5.63 -15.28 5.31
N GLU A 75 4.36 -14.91 5.49
CA GLU A 75 3.72 -13.79 4.80
C GLU A 75 3.98 -12.45 5.54
N PRO A 76 4.06 -11.31 4.84
CA PRO A 76 4.34 -10.01 5.44
C PRO A 76 3.43 -9.64 6.63
N GLU A 77 2.14 -9.96 6.53
CA GLU A 77 1.14 -9.71 7.57
C GLU A 77 1.45 -10.49 8.85
N GLU A 78 1.83 -11.76 8.73
CA GLU A 78 2.14 -12.64 9.86
C GLU A 78 3.42 -12.18 10.57
N PHE A 79 4.44 -11.81 9.81
CA PHE A 79 5.70 -11.33 10.37
C PHE A 79 5.54 -9.96 11.04
N ALA A 80 4.74 -9.08 10.45
CA ALA A 80 4.39 -7.80 11.07
C ALA A 80 3.60 -7.99 12.37
N LEU A 81 2.66 -8.94 12.43
CA LEU A 81 1.95 -9.32 13.67
C LEU A 81 2.90 -9.87 14.73
N LEU A 82 3.84 -10.75 14.35
CA LEU A 82 4.84 -11.29 15.27
C LEU A 82 5.69 -10.17 15.89
N LEU A 83 6.20 -9.25 15.06
CA LEU A 83 7.00 -8.11 15.51
C LEU A 83 6.21 -7.17 16.42
N ALA A 84 5.00 -6.79 16.01
CA ALA A 84 4.17 -5.86 16.77
C ALA A 84 3.84 -6.42 18.15
N ARG A 85 3.44 -7.69 18.22
CA ARG A 85 3.15 -8.39 19.48
C ARG A 85 4.40 -8.55 20.35
N HIS A 86 5.57 -8.79 19.74
CA HIS A 86 6.83 -8.87 20.49
C HIS A 86 7.14 -7.54 21.21
N PHE A 87 7.00 -6.40 20.52
CA PHE A 87 7.30 -5.12 21.14
C PHE A 87 6.29 -4.74 22.23
N VAL A 88 5.00 -4.88 21.95
CA VAL A 88 3.94 -4.55 22.93
C VAL A 88 3.99 -5.50 24.15
N GLY A 89 4.19 -6.81 23.93
CA GLY A 89 4.25 -7.78 25.02
C GLY A 89 5.59 -7.82 25.77
N GLY A 90 6.67 -7.33 25.16
CA GLY A 90 8.03 -7.48 25.68
C GLY A 90 8.66 -6.18 26.23
N THR A 91 8.03 -5.02 26.03
CA THR A 91 8.58 -3.72 26.44
C THR A 91 7.55 -2.95 27.26
N GLU A 92 7.78 -2.81 28.56
CA GLU A 92 6.83 -2.21 29.52
C GLU A 92 6.38 -0.79 29.16
N SER A 93 7.23 0.01 28.50
CA SER A 93 6.90 1.38 28.07
C SER A 93 6.12 1.48 26.77
N VAL A 94 5.83 0.35 26.10
CA VAL A 94 5.19 0.32 24.78
C VAL A 94 3.74 -0.13 24.90
N ASP A 95 2.81 0.79 24.66
CA ASP A 95 1.36 0.52 24.66
C ASP A 95 0.84 0.09 23.28
N ALA A 96 1.54 0.50 22.22
CA ALA A 96 1.22 0.12 20.85
C ALA A 96 2.46 0.08 19.95
N ALA A 97 2.42 -0.80 18.95
CA ALA A 97 3.43 -0.90 17.91
C ALA A 97 2.80 -0.96 16.53
N ARG A 98 3.35 -0.19 15.59
CA ARG A 98 3.05 -0.26 14.17
C ARG A 98 4.25 -0.83 13.41
N ILE A 99 4.01 -1.87 12.64
CA ILE A 99 5.01 -2.51 11.77
C ILE A 99 4.52 -2.41 10.34
N ALA A 100 5.30 -1.77 9.47
CA ALA A 100 5.01 -1.67 8.04
C ALA A 100 6.07 -2.45 7.26
N ILE A 101 5.62 -3.26 6.30
CA ILE A 101 6.46 -4.13 5.50
C ILE A 101 6.11 -3.93 4.03
N GLU A 102 7.13 -3.73 3.21
CA GLU A 102 7.05 -3.90 1.76
C GLU A 102 7.68 -5.24 1.39
N GLU A 103 7.00 -6.03 0.59
CA GLU A 103 7.53 -7.25 0.02
C GLU A 103 7.78 -7.05 -1.46
N PHE A 104 8.93 -7.52 -1.90
CA PHE A 104 9.30 -7.45 -3.29
C PHE A 104 9.46 -8.83 -3.91
N ALA A 105 8.73 -9.04 -4.99
CA ALA A 105 8.63 -10.35 -5.61
C ALA A 105 9.92 -10.75 -6.34
N TRP A 106 10.20 -12.05 -6.32
CA TRP A 106 11.26 -12.68 -7.08
C TRP A 106 10.68 -13.90 -7.80
N GLU A 107 11.16 -14.17 -9.01
CA GLU A 107 10.87 -15.41 -9.72
C GLU A 107 12.17 -16.12 -10.07
N ARG A 108 12.10 -17.44 -10.25
CA ARG A 108 13.26 -18.23 -10.66
C ARG A 108 13.60 -17.93 -12.11
N ILE A 109 14.88 -17.92 -12.42
CA ILE A 109 15.34 -17.89 -13.81
C ILE A 109 15.17 -19.31 -14.37
N GLY A 110 14.11 -19.53 -15.14
CA GLY A 110 13.69 -20.87 -15.55
C GLY A 110 13.40 -21.76 -14.33
N GLU A 111 13.84 -23.01 -14.39
CA GLU A 111 13.70 -23.96 -13.27
C GLU A 111 14.92 -24.00 -12.36
N HIS A 112 15.71 -22.92 -12.26
CA HIS A 112 16.93 -22.93 -11.45
C HIS A 112 16.66 -23.00 -9.93
N ASP A 113 17.49 -23.77 -9.23
CA ASP A 113 17.28 -24.05 -7.81
C ASP A 113 17.54 -22.88 -6.87
N HIS A 114 18.42 -21.95 -7.28
CA HIS A 114 18.90 -20.87 -6.42
C HIS A 114 19.29 -19.60 -7.20
N SER A 115 18.72 -19.38 -8.39
CA SER A 115 18.94 -18.17 -9.19
C SER A 115 17.60 -17.52 -9.50
N PHE A 116 17.51 -16.22 -9.24
CA PHE A 116 16.26 -15.47 -9.27
C PHE A 116 16.44 -14.15 -10.04
N VAL A 117 15.35 -13.68 -10.63
CA VAL A 117 15.22 -12.34 -11.21
C VAL A 117 14.11 -11.60 -10.49
N ARG A 118 14.27 -10.27 -10.38
CA ARG A 118 13.28 -9.41 -9.76
C ARG A 118 11.98 -9.48 -10.56
N ARG A 119 10.86 -9.72 -9.87
CA ARG A 119 9.51 -9.70 -10.42
C ARG A 119 8.74 -8.54 -9.78
N GLY A 120 7.82 -7.95 -10.52
CA GLY A 120 6.82 -7.06 -9.94
C GLY A 120 6.40 -5.97 -10.91
N GLN A 121 5.11 -5.92 -11.20
CA GLN A 121 4.46 -4.72 -11.74
C GLN A 121 4.00 -3.80 -10.60
N GLU A 122 4.20 -4.24 -9.35
CA GLU A 122 3.74 -3.64 -8.12
C GLU A 122 4.59 -4.10 -6.93
N VAL A 123 4.44 -3.43 -5.79
CA VAL A 123 5.01 -3.81 -4.49
C VAL A 123 3.88 -4.21 -3.55
N ARG A 124 3.97 -5.40 -2.94
CA ARG A 124 3.01 -5.82 -1.90
C ARG A 124 3.36 -5.11 -0.60
N THR A 125 2.36 -4.62 0.11
CA THR A 125 2.54 -3.97 1.41
C THR A 125 1.69 -4.61 2.49
N ALA A 126 2.16 -4.57 3.72
CA ALA A 126 1.41 -4.92 4.92
C ALA A 126 1.74 -3.93 6.03
N ALA A 127 0.75 -3.45 6.75
CA ALA A 127 0.91 -2.64 7.94
C ALA A 127 0.05 -3.20 9.07
N VAL A 128 0.67 -3.46 10.20
CA VAL A 128 0.02 -4.03 11.38
C VAL A 128 0.18 -3.07 12.54
N THR A 129 -0.93 -2.74 13.19
CA THR A 129 -0.91 -2.05 14.48
C THR A 129 -1.42 -2.98 15.55
N VAL A 130 -0.67 -3.12 16.65
CA VAL A 130 -1.11 -3.81 17.87
C VAL A 130 -1.17 -2.78 18.98
N SER A 131 -2.25 -2.77 19.75
CA SER A 131 -2.39 -1.96 20.96
C SER A 131 -3.14 -2.75 22.03
N GLY A 132 -2.52 -2.93 23.20
CA GLY A 132 -3.02 -3.88 24.18
C GLY A 132 -3.17 -5.29 23.59
N SER A 133 -4.37 -5.86 23.71
CA SER A 133 -4.71 -7.17 23.13
C SER A 133 -5.20 -7.11 21.68
N ASP A 134 -5.51 -5.91 21.17
CA ASP A 134 -6.15 -5.72 19.88
C ASP A 134 -5.11 -5.58 18.76
N ALA A 135 -5.49 -6.01 17.57
CA ALA A 135 -4.64 -5.96 16.39
C ALA A 135 -5.45 -5.56 15.15
N TRP A 136 -4.89 -4.66 14.35
CA TRP A 136 -5.43 -4.22 13.08
C TRP A 136 -4.40 -4.49 11.99
N VAL A 137 -4.85 -5.13 10.90
CA VAL A 137 -4.01 -5.46 9.76
C VAL A 137 -4.55 -4.73 8.53
N VAL A 138 -3.64 -4.11 7.80
CA VAL A 138 -3.87 -3.48 6.50
C VAL A 138 -2.92 -4.12 5.50
N SER A 139 -3.43 -4.77 4.47
CA SER A 139 -2.59 -5.17 3.31
C SER A 139 -2.73 -4.13 2.21
N GLY A 140 -1.84 -4.15 1.24
CA GLY A 140 -1.91 -3.23 0.12
C GLY A 140 -1.05 -3.59 -1.06
N ILE A 141 -1.24 -2.80 -2.11
CA ILE A 141 -0.52 -2.81 -3.37
C ILE A 141 -0.03 -1.38 -3.60
N ALA A 142 1.26 -1.22 -3.88
CA ALA A 142 1.86 0.06 -4.27
C ALA A 142 2.42 -0.02 -5.68
N ASP A 143 2.46 1.12 -6.36
CA ASP A 143 3.08 1.32 -7.67
C ASP A 143 2.52 0.46 -8.82
N LEU A 144 1.27 -0.03 -8.71
CA LEU A 144 0.65 -0.81 -9.78
C LEU A 144 0.24 0.10 -10.95
N VAL A 145 1.05 0.13 -11.99
CA VAL A 145 0.79 0.98 -13.18
C VAL A 145 -0.18 0.27 -14.13
N VAL A 146 -1.30 0.93 -14.42
CA VAL A 146 -2.33 0.46 -15.37
C VAL A 146 -2.72 1.57 -16.34
N LEU A 147 -3.12 1.16 -17.55
CA LEU A 147 -3.54 2.06 -18.61
C LEU A 147 -4.68 1.43 -19.41
N LYS A 148 -5.70 2.23 -19.76
CA LYS A 148 -6.63 1.94 -20.85
C LYS A 148 -6.46 3.00 -21.94
N SER A 149 -6.40 2.55 -23.19
CA SER A 149 -6.15 3.42 -24.36
C SER A 149 -7.41 4.14 -24.85
N THR A 150 -8.59 3.63 -24.50
CA THR A 150 -9.92 4.17 -24.82
C THR A 150 -10.91 3.71 -23.72
N GLY A 151 -12.22 3.92 -23.91
CA GLY A 151 -13.25 3.53 -22.94
C GLY A 151 -13.20 4.38 -21.67
N SER A 152 -12.75 5.63 -21.84
CA SER A 152 -12.66 6.63 -20.78
C SER A 152 -13.06 8.00 -21.34
N GLU A 153 -13.87 8.70 -20.56
CA GLU A 153 -14.44 9.99 -20.88
C GLU A 153 -14.16 10.98 -19.74
N PHE A 154 -14.42 12.25 -20.02
CA PHE A 154 -14.55 13.30 -19.03
C PHE A 154 -15.32 14.49 -19.62
N ALA A 155 -16.58 14.59 -19.21
CA ALA A 155 -17.52 15.61 -19.68
C ALA A 155 -18.55 15.90 -18.57
N GLY A 156 -19.34 16.96 -18.74
CA GLY A 156 -20.35 17.41 -17.79
C GLY A 156 -19.78 18.00 -16.49
N PHE A 157 -18.51 18.42 -16.49
CA PHE A 157 -17.89 19.04 -15.32
C PHE A 157 -18.30 20.52 -15.20
N LEU A 158 -18.12 21.07 -13.99
CA LEU A 158 -18.33 22.49 -13.75
C LEU A 158 -17.35 23.33 -14.56
N VAL A 159 -17.84 24.42 -15.15
CA VAL A 159 -17.05 25.38 -15.91
C VAL A 159 -17.08 26.71 -15.19
N ASP A 160 -15.89 27.23 -14.88
CA ASP A 160 -15.70 28.56 -14.30
C ASP A 160 -14.77 29.43 -15.18
N ALA A 161 -14.40 30.61 -14.68
CA ALA A 161 -13.56 31.56 -15.40
C ALA A 161 -12.12 31.06 -15.69
N PHE A 162 -11.67 29.97 -15.07
CA PHE A 162 -10.33 29.41 -15.22
C PHE A 162 -10.32 28.05 -15.93
N THR A 163 -11.48 27.57 -16.38
CA THR A 163 -11.62 26.26 -17.01
C THR A 163 -11.27 26.34 -18.50
N THR A 164 -10.14 25.74 -18.89
CA THR A 164 -9.71 25.63 -20.29
C THR A 164 -9.76 24.20 -20.84
N LEU A 165 -10.02 23.22 -19.96
CA LEU A 165 -10.05 21.81 -20.32
C LEU A 165 -11.24 21.54 -21.26
N PRO A 166 -11.00 21.05 -22.49
CA PRO A 166 -12.10 20.58 -23.33
C PRO A 166 -12.68 19.28 -22.77
N GLU A 167 -13.99 19.11 -22.91
CA GLU A 167 -14.63 17.82 -22.69
C GLU A 167 -14.11 16.79 -23.70
N THR A 168 -14.10 15.52 -23.30
CA THR A 168 -13.78 14.42 -24.20
C THR A 168 -14.64 13.19 -23.89
N HIS A 169 -14.99 12.48 -24.96
CA HIS A 169 -15.68 11.19 -24.92
C HIS A 169 -14.77 10.02 -25.35
N ASP A 170 -13.48 10.29 -25.56
CA ASP A 170 -12.47 9.27 -25.72
C ASP A 170 -11.09 9.80 -25.29
N ARG A 171 -10.45 9.13 -24.34
CA ARG A 171 -9.11 9.47 -23.86
C ARG A 171 -8.40 8.26 -23.29
N VAL A 172 -7.07 8.35 -23.22
CA VAL A 172 -6.27 7.50 -22.36
C VAL A 172 -6.61 7.77 -20.90
N LEU A 173 -6.72 6.71 -20.10
CA LEU A 173 -6.69 6.78 -18.64
C LEU A 173 -5.55 5.91 -18.13
N ALA A 174 -4.56 6.54 -17.51
CA ALA A 174 -3.40 5.87 -16.93
C ALA A 174 -3.22 6.29 -15.48
N THR A 175 -2.82 5.34 -14.63
CA THR A 175 -2.58 5.61 -13.21
C THR A 175 -1.52 4.67 -12.63
N ALA A 176 -0.96 5.05 -11.48
CA ALA A 176 -0.12 4.21 -10.64
C ALA A 176 -0.86 3.98 -9.31
N LEU A 177 -1.58 2.87 -9.22
CA LEU A 177 -2.47 2.58 -8.10
C LEU A 177 -1.67 2.32 -6.81
N SER A 178 -2.03 3.06 -5.76
CA SER A 178 -1.72 2.71 -4.37
C SER A 178 -3.01 2.35 -3.67
N VAL A 179 -3.15 1.10 -3.26
CA VAL A 179 -4.37 0.54 -2.70
C VAL A 179 -4.06 -0.13 -1.38
N GLN A 180 -4.85 0.16 -0.36
CA GLN A 180 -4.72 -0.42 0.97
C GLN A 180 -6.09 -0.89 1.46
N TRP A 181 -6.18 -2.06 2.06
CA TRP A 181 -7.43 -2.57 2.62
C TRP A 181 -7.24 -3.08 4.03
N ARG A 182 -8.20 -2.77 4.90
CA ARG A 182 -8.21 -3.22 6.29
C ARG A 182 -9.10 -4.44 6.42
N TYR A 183 -8.62 -5.45 7.13
CA TYR A 183 -9.40 -6.62 7.43
C TYR A 183 -10.38 -6.39 8.60
N ALA A 184 -11.55 -7.01 8.50
CA ALA A 184 -12.53 -7.10 9.58
C ALA A 184 -12.18 -8.20 10.61
N ARG A 185 -11.42 -9.21 10.19
CA ARG A 185 -10.97 -10.36 10.99
C ARG A 185 -9.58 -10.82 10.56
N LEU A 186 -8.88 -11.56 11.42
CA LEU A 186 -7.45 -11.90 11.20
C LEU A 186 -7.22 -13.38 10.84
N ASP A 187 -8.25 -14.21 10.87
CA ASP A 187 -8.25 -15.61 10.44
C ASP A 187 -8.48 -15.71 8.93
N VAL A 188 -7.49 -15.28 8.16
CA VAL A 188 -7.59 -15.18 6.69
C VAL A 188 -6.37 -15.78 6.01
N ASP A 189 -6.56 -16.23 4.77
CA ASP A 189 -5.46 -16.61 3.87
C ASP A 189 -4.94 -15.34 3.17
N TRP A 190 -3.90 -14.72 3.74
CA TRP A 190 -3.35 -13.45 3.28
C TRP A 190 -2.96 -13.47 1.80
N ALA A 191 -2.33 -14.55 1.35
CA ALA A 191 -1.86 -14.69 -0.03
C ALA A 191 -3.04 -14.82 -1.01
N SER A 192 -4.04 -15.64 -0.66
CA SER A 192 -5.27 -15.80 -1.46
C SER A 192 -6.07 -14.50 -1.54
N VAL A 193 -6.18 -13.75 -0.43
CA VAL A 193 -6.85 -12.45 -0.42
C VAL A 193 -6.09 -11.44 -1.27
N TYR A 194 -4.78 -11.31 -1.10
CA TYR A 194 -3.95 -10.40 -1.91
C TYR A 194 -4.11 -10.68 -3.41
N ALA A 195 -3.96 -11.94 -3.83
CA ALA A 195 -4.13 -12.34 -5.23
C ALA A 195 -5.55 -12.05 -5.75
N GLY A 196 -6.55 -12.28 -4.90
CA GLY A 196 -7.95 -11.98 -5.15
C GLY A 196 -8.23 -10.51 -5.37
N VAL A 197 -7.79 -9.66 -4.45
CA VAL A 197 -7.94 -8.21 -4.51
C VAL A 197 -7.25 -7.67 -5.76
N ARG A 198 -6.01 -8.07 -6.02
CA ARG A 198 -5.28 -7.68 -7.24
C ARG A 198 -6.07 -7.99 -8.50
N ARG A 199 -6.62 -9.22 -8.62
CA ARG A 199 -7.44 -9.64 -9.76
C ARG A 199 -8.67 -8.75 -9.91
N LEU A 200 -9.41 -8.51 -8.84
CA LEU A 200 -10.64 -7.72 -8.84
C LEU A 200 -10.39 -6.26 -9.23
N LEU A 201 -9.32 -5.66 -8.69
CA LEU A 201 -8.91 -4.29 -9.03
C LEU A 201 -8.60 -4.16 -10.53
N LEU A 202 -7.82 -5.09 -11.09
CA LEU A 202 -7.46 -5.08 -12.51
C LEU A 202 -8.68 -5.32 -13.41
N GLN A 203 -9.54 -6.26 -13.02
CA GLN A 203 -10.77 -6.57 -13.75
C GLN A 203 -11.71 -5.36 -13.77
N ALA A 204 -12.01 -4.77 -12.61
CA ALA A 204 -12.88 -3.60 -12.51
C ALA A 204 -12.30 -2.39 -13.26
N PHE A 205 -10.98 -2.16 -13.21
CA PHE A 205 -10.33 -1.12 -14.00
C PHE A 205 -10.53 -1.35 -15.50
N ALA A 206 -10.35 -2.58 -15.99
CA ALA A 206 -10.46 -2.89 -17.42
C ALA A 206 -11.90 -2.85 -17.93
N GLU A 207 -12.86 -3.40 -17.18
CA GLU A 207 -14.25 -3.60 -17.62
C GLU A 207 -15.14 -2.36 -17.44
N THR A 208 -14.78 -1.44 -16.52
CA THR A 208 -15.56 -0.21 -16.31
C THR A 208 -15.36 0.75 -17.47
N HIS A 209 -16.42 1.07 -18.22
CA HIS A 209 -16.44 2.27 -19.07
C HIS A 209 -16.39 3.51 -18.17
N SER A 210 -15.27 4.23 -18.22
CA SER A 210 -14.95 5.23 -17.20
C SER A 210 -15.48 6.61 -17.58
N LEU A 211 -16.52 7.09 -16.90
CA LEU A 211 -16.98 8.49 -17.03
C LEU A 211 -16.12 9.46 -16.19
N ALA A 212 -15.44 8.92 -15.18
CA ALA A 212 -14.46 9.63 -14.36
C ALA A 212 -13.56 8.64 -13.62
N LEU A 213 -12.35 9.06 -13.25
CA LEU A 213 -11.45 8.23 -12.45
C LEU A 213 -12.07 7.92 -11.08
N GLN A 214 -12.82 8.86 -10.49
CA GLN A 214 -13.60 8.65 -9.26
C GLN A 214 -14.55 7.45 -9.37
N GLN A 215 -15.31 7.36 -10.47
CA GLN A 215 -16.23 6.25 -10.72
C GLN A 215 -15.47 4.92 -10.82
N THR A 216 -14.33 4.93 -11.53
CA THR A 216 -13.48 3.74 -11.66
C THR A 216 -12.96 3.28 -10.30
N LEU A 217 -12.48 4.19 -9.44
CA LEU A 217 -12.01 3.83 -8.10
C LEU A 217 -13.14 3.27 -7.22
N TYR A 218 -14.33 3.86 -7.30
CA TYR A 218 -15.49 3.32 -6.59
C TYR A 218 -15.84 1.92 -7.06
N ALA A 219 -15.91 1.68 -8.38
CA ALA A 219 -16.20 0.36 -8.94
C ALA A 219 -15.16 -0.69 -8.51
N MET A 220 -13.87 -0.31 -8.51
CA MET A 220 -12.78 -1.15 -8.01
C MET A 220 -12.94 -1.51 -6.53
N GLY A 221 -13.17 -0.51 -5.66
CA GLY A 221 -13.36 -0.75 -4.24
C GLY A 221 -14.62 -1.56 -3.94
N HIS A 222 -15.72 -1.28 -4.65
CA HIS A 222 -16.97 -2.02 -4.55
C HIS A 222 -16.78 -3.50 -4.91
N ALA A 223 -16.16 -3.80 -6.06
CA ALA A 223 -15.93 -5.19 -6.49
C ALA A 223 -15.09 -5.98 -5.47
N VAL A 224 -14.12 -5.33 -4.81
CA VAL A 224 -13.35 -5.95 -3.74
C VAL A 224 -14.22 -6.26 -2.52
N LEU A 225 -15.00 -5.29 -2.03
CA LEU A 225 -15.86 -5.50 -0.87
C LEU A 225 -17.04 -6.44 -1.18
N GLU A 226 -17.49 -6.55 -2.41
CA GLU A 226 -18.54 -7.52 -2.76
C GLU A 226 -18.04 -8.96 -2.61
N GLU A 227 -16.82 -9.24 -3.07
CA GLU A 227 -16.26 -10.59 -3.14
C GLU A 227 -15.44 -11.01 -1.91
N ARG A 228 -14.99 -10.05 -1.08
CA ARG A 228 -14.07 -10.30 0.06
C ARG A 228 -14.70 -9.89 1.38
N ALA A 229 -15.52 -10.78 1.94
CA ALA A 229 -16.21 -10.60 3.23
C ALA A 229 -15.26 -10.30 4.40
N GLU A 230 -14.01 -10.77 4.34
CA GLU A 230 -12.96 -10.46 5.31
C GLU A 230 -12.45 -9.02 5.31
N ILE A 231 -12.75 -8.22 4.28
CA ILE A 231 -12.30 -6.83 4.18
C ILE A 231 -13.41 -5.89 4.66
N ALA A 232 -13.06 -4.97 5.57
CA ALA A 232 -13.97 -3.97 6.12
C ALA A 232 -14.05 -2.70 5.27
N GLU A 233 -12.90 -2.26 4.74
CA GLU A 233 -12.76 -1.05 3.94
C GLU A 233 -11.51 -1.09 3.07
N ILE A 234 -11.52 -0.31 2.00
CA ILE A 234 -10.43 -0.19 1.03
C ILE A 234 -10.23 1.29 0.66
N ARG A 235 -8.97 1.74 0.72
CA ARG A 235 -8.49 3.06 0.33
C ARG A 235 -7.72 2.96 -0.96
N LEU A 236 -8.05 3.82 -1.92
CA LEU A 236 -7.42 3.88 -3.23
C LEU A 236 -6.90 5.30 -3.46
N VAL A 237 -5.64 5.40 -3.85
CA VAL A 237 -4.99 6.62 -4.30
C VAL A 237 -4.53 6.40 -5.73
N ALA A 238 -4.98 7.25 -6.64
CA ALA A 238 -4.75 7.10 -8.07
C ALA A 238 -4.36 8.45 -8.69
N PRO A 239 -3.07 8.68 -8.98
CA PRO A 239 -2.67 9.81 -9.80
C PRO A 239 -3.16 9.58 -11.23
N ASN A 240 -3.83 10.56 -11.83
CA ASN A 240 -4.12 10.58 -13.25
C ASN A 240 -2.84 10.96 -14.01
N LYS A 241 -2.17 9.96 -14.58
CA LYS A 241 -0.93 10.13 -15.36
C LYS A 241 -1.32 10.61 -16.76
N HIS A 242 -1.25 11.92 -16.97
CA HIS A 242 -1.73 12.55 -18.20
C HIS A 242 -0.98 12.07 -19.44
N HIS A 243 -1.75 11.62 -20.43
CA HIS A 243 -1.29 11.35 -21.80
C HIS A 243 -2.01 12.33 -22.72
N PHE A 244 -1.35 13.43 -23.05
CA PHE A 244 -1.93 14.47 -23.89
C PHE A 244 -1.77 14.11 -25.36
N VAL A 245 -2.86 14.16 -26.13
CA VAL A 245 -2.78 14.03 -27.59
C VAL A 245 -1.90 15.18 -28.11
N VAL A 246 -0.85 14.84 -28.84
CA VAL A 246 0.08 15.84 -29.39
C VAL A 246 -0.57 16.54 -30.58
N ASP A 247 -0.55 17.88 -30.61
CA ASP A 247 -0.95 18.64 -31.79
C ASP A 247 0.13 18.52 -32.88
N LEU A 248 -0.22 17.80 -33.95
CA LEU A 248 0.65 17.60 -35.11
C LEU A 248 0.25 18.46 -36.33
N ALA A 249 -0.77 19.31 -36.18
CA ALA A 249 -1.21 20.21 -37.25
C ALA A 249 -0.08 21.14 -37.77
N PRO A 250 0.86 21.64 -36.93
CA PRO A 250 2.02 22.40 -37.42
C PRO A 250 2.92 21.64 -38.40
N PHE A 251 2.84 20.31 -38.44
CA PHE A 251 3.58 19.45 -39.36
C PHE A 251 2.72 18.97 -40.54
N GLY A 252 1.46 19.40 -40.64
CA GLY A 252 0.52 18.97 -41.67
C GLY A 252 0.01 17.53 -41.49
N LEU A 253 0.00 17.02 -40.26
CA LEU A 253 -0.44 15.67 -39.91
C LEU A 253 -1.66 15.70 -38.99
N ASP A 254 -2.56 14.72 -39.14
CA ASP A 254 -3.61 14.43 -38.17
C ASP A 254 -3.08 13.55 -37.02
N ASN A 255 -3.83 13.50 -35.92
CA ASN A 255 -3.53 12.63 -34.78
C ASN A 255 -4.84 12.15 -34.14
N PRO A 256 -5.45 11.06 -34.65
CA PRO A 256 -6.71 10.53 -34.14
C PRO A 256 -6.52 9.73 -32.84
N GLY A 257 -5.78 10.28 -31.87
CA GLY A 257 -5.51 9.64 -30.59
C GLY A 257 -4.45 8.54 -30.65
N GLU A 258 -3.39 8.74 -31.45
CA GLU A 258 -2.32 7.75 -31.63
C GLU A 258 -1.00 8.16 -30.96
N VAL A 259 -0.66 9.45 -31.03
CA VAL A 259 0.60 10.00 -30.51
C VAL A 259 0.33 10.85 -29.28
N PHE A 260 0.90 10.46 -28.14
CA PHE A 260 0.69 11.11 -26.86
C PHE A 260 1.99 11.58 -26.22
N HIS A 261 1.94 12.73 -25.55
CA HIS A 261 2.93 13.14 -24.57
C HIS A 261 2.50 12.63 -23.18
N ALA A 262 3.22 11.64 -22.65
CA ALA A 262 3.08 11.19 -21.28
C ALA A 262 3.81 12.17 -20.34
N ALA A 263 3.07 13.04 -19.67
CA ALA A 263 3.64 14.04 -18.78
C ALA A 263 3.97 13.44 -17.42
N ASP A 264 5.14 13.77 -16.88
CA ASP A 264 5.54 13.35 -15.54
C ASP A 264 4.74 14.10 -14.46
N ARG A 265 4.62 15.43 -14.60
CA ARG A 265 3.98 16.37 -13.67
C ARG A 265 3.42 17.59 -14.42
N PRO A 266 2.36 18.25 -13.90
CA PRO A 266 1.54 17.83 -12.76
C PRO A 266 0.61 16.67 -13.13
N TYR A 267 0.02 16.04 -12.12
CA TYR A 267 -0.99 15.00 -12.26
C TYR A 267 -2.21 15.33 -11.40
N GLY A 268 -3.40 14.93 -11.85
CA GLY A 268 -4.57 14.92 -10.95
C GLY A 268 -4.36 13.84 -9.91
N LEU A 269 -4.75 14.06 -8.66
CA LEU A 269 -4.69 13.04 -7.61
C LEU A 269 -6.11 12.77 -7.13
N ILE A 270 -6.58 11.55 -7.34
CA ILE A 270 -7.92 11.13 -6.95
C ILE A 270 -7.76 10.10 -5.84
N GLU A 271 -8.51 10.30 -4.76
CA GLU A 271 -8.51 9.45 -3.59
C GLU A 271 -9.94 9.02 -3.29
N ALA A 272 -10.13 7.75 -2.95
CA ALA A 272 -11.42 7.19 -2.58
C ALA A 272 -11.26 6.20 -1.42
N THR A 273 -12.23 6.20 -0.51
CA THR A 273 -12.39 5.12 0.48
C THR A 273 -13.75 4.50 0.26
N VAL A 274 -13.80 3.18 0.07
CA VAL A 274 -15.03 2.40 0.03
C VAL A 274 -15.08 1.57 1.30
N ILE A 275 -16.19 1.62 2.03
CA ILE A 275 -16.35 1.03 3.36
C ILE A 275 -17.67 0.27 3.39
N ARG A 276 -17.73 -0.86 4.09
CA ARG A 276 -19.01 -1.46 4.46
C ARG A 276 -19.71 -0.59 5.49
N ASP A 277 -21.03 -0.53 5.44
CA ASP A 277 -21.86 0.21 6.39
C ASP A 277 -21.86 -0.44 7.79
N ASP A 278 -21.52 -1.72 7.89
CA ASP A 278 -21.36 -2.49 9.12
C ASP A 278 -19.88 -2.69 9.55
N ALA A 279 -18.94 -1.96 8.92
CA ALA A 279 -17.52 -2.11 9.21
C ALA A 279 -17.20 -1.82 10.68
N PRO A 280 -16.39 -2.66 11.36
CA PRO A 280 -15.93 -2.38 12.72
C PRO A 280 -15.04 -1.14 12.75
N ASP A 281 -14.99 -0.48 13.91
CA ASP A 281 -14.18 0.72 14.15
C ASP A 281 -12.73 0.50 13.67
N PRO A 282 -12.18 1.40 12.83
CA PRO A 282 -10.84 1.23 12.29
C PRO A 282 -9.72 1.33 13.34
N GLY A 283 -10.02 1.83 14.54
CA GLY A 283 -9.05 2.07 15.59
C GLY A 283 -7.83 2.83 15.05
N PRO A 284 -6.61 2.44 15.45
CA PRO A 284 -5.38 3.05 14.97
C PRO A 284 -4.84 2.45 13.66
N ALA A 285 -5.62 1.67 12.90
CA ALA A 285 -5.14 0.96 11.70
C ALA A 285 -4.48 1.89 10.65
N TRP A 286 -5.03 3.10 10.52
CA TRP A 286 -4.61 4.10 9.53
C TRP A 286 -3.66 5.17 10.08
N LEU A 287 -3.31 5.08 11.37
CA LEU A 287 -2.37 5.99 12.05
C LEU A 287 -0.93 5.49 11.92
#